data_AF-A0A0A0QUW0-F1
#
_entry.id   AF-A0A0A0QUW0-F1
#
_cell.length_a   1.000
_cell.length_b   1.000
_cell.length_c   1.000
_cell.angle_alpha   90.00
_cell.angle_beta   90.00
_cell.angle_gamma   90.00
#
_symmetry.space_group_name_H-M   'P 1'
#
loop_
_entity.id
_entity.type
_entity.pdbx_description
1 polymer ?
#
loop_
_entity_poly.entity_id
_entity_poly.type
_entity_poly.pdbx_seq_one_letter_code
_entity_poly.pdbx_strand_id
1 'polypeptide(L)'
;TCCDSDFCNGGDILVPALDETPNGYTCEDCFTTQSADTCTAAARVQCTGEHNTCASFTGTGSRPGEAVAQYTVRGCFSKDYCQLFSLVRTQAFIYDLQCSPAKKL
;
A
#
# COMPACT_ATOMS: atom_id res chain seq x y z
N THR A 1 4.73 6.86 -17.05
CA THR A 1 4.02 7.13 -18.31
C THR A 1 3.75 5.82 -19.01
N CYS A 2 2.53 5.57 -19.48
CA CYS A 2 2.24 4.42 -20.34
C CYS A 2 2.54 4.82 -21.78
N CYS A 3 3.34 4.02 -22.48
CA CYS A 3 3.80 4.31 -23.82
C CYS A 3 4.19 3.01 -24.53
N ASP A 4 4.11 3.00 -25.86
CA ASP A 4 4.23 1.79 -26.71
C ASP A 4 5.29 1.98 -27.79
N SER A 5 6.40 2.61 -27.44
CA SER A 5 7.55 2.78 -28.33
C SER A 5 8.86 2.51 -27.59
N ASP A 6 9.91 2.18 -28.34
CA ASP A 6 11.21 1.89 -27.76
C ASP A 6 11.72 3.08 -26.94
N PHE A 7 12.24 2.80 -25.74
CA PHE A 7 12.76 3.80 -24.79
C PHE A 7 11.79 4.94 -24.44
N CYS A 8 10.48 4.75 -24.61
CA CYS A 8 9.47 5.79 -24.38
C CYS A 8 9.35 6.23 -22.90
N ASN A 9 9.80 5.39 -21.98
CA ASN A 9 9.94 5.66 -20.55
C ASN A 9 11.41 5.92 -20.13
N GLY A 10 12.29 6.20 -21.10
CA GLY A 10 13.67 6.58 -20.85
C GLY A 10 13.81 7.98 -20.26
N GLY A 11 15.04 8.35 -19.88
CA GLY A 11 15.35 9.61 -19.20
C GLY A 11 15.59 9.42 -17.70
N ASP A 12 15.81 10.53 -17.00
CA ASP A 12 16.05 10.52 -15.55
C ASP A 12 14.77 10.14 -14.80
N ILE A 13 14.91 9.21 -13.85
CA ILE A 13 13.81 8.82 -12.97
C ILE A 13 13.64 9.92 -11.92
N LEU A 14 12.55 10.66 -12.02
CA LEU A 14 12.12 11.62 -10.99
C LEU A 14 11.35 10.85 -9.91
N VAL A 15 12.06 10.49 -8.83
CA VAL A 15 11.41 9.99 -7.61
C VAL A 15 11.15 11.18 -6.69
N PRO A 16 9.89 11.53 -6.39
CA PRO A 16 9.59 12.55 -5.38
C PRO A 16 10.24 12.17 -4.06
N ALA A 17 10.77 13.16 -3.33
CA ALA A 17 11.24 12.93 -1.98
C ALA A 17 10.07 12.43 -1.11
N LEU A 18 10.33 11.45 -0.24
CA LEU A 18 9.33 10.97 0.70
C LEU A 18 9.03 12.07 1.72
N ASP A 19 7.75 12.44 1.84
CA ASP A 19 7.30 13.35 2.89
C ASP A 19 6.96 12.56 4.16
N GLU A 20 7.88 12.61 5.12
CA GLU A 20 7.75 11.97 6.43
C GLU A 20 7.13 12.90 7.48
N THR A 21 6.67 14.10 7.10
CA THR A 21 6.06 15.06 8.03
C THR A 21 4.75 14.48 8.59
N PRO A 22 4.60 14.31 9.91
CA PRO A 22 3.37 13.81 10.51
C PRO A 22 2.18 14.72 10.18
N ASN A 23 1.08 14.14 9.69
CA ASN A 23 -0.06 14.90 9.17
C ASN A 23 -1.24 15.02 10.16
N GLY A 24 -1.07 14.55 11.39
CA GLY A 24 -2.11 14.61 12.42
C GLY A 24 -3.15 13.48 12.35
N TYR A 25 -2.95 12.48 11.49
CA TYR A 25 -3.81 11.29 11.40
C TYR A 25 -3.13 10.02 11.90
N THR A 26 -3.93 9.00 12.20
CA THR A 26 -3.47 7.68 12.64
C THR A 26 -4.32 6.56 12.06
N CYS A 27 -3.65 5.43 11.81
CA CYS A 27 -4.24 4.16 11.37
C CYS A 27 -3.66 3.00 12.16
N GLU A 28 -4.36 1.87 12.10
CA GLU A 28 -3.79 0.56 12.43
C GLU A 28 -2.78 0.17 11.35
N ASP A 29 -1.59 -0.25 11.77
CA ASP A 29 -0.52 -0.72 10.90
C ASP A 29 -0.17 -2.17 11.20
N CYS A 30 0.06 -2.92 10.12
CA CYS A 30 0.54 -4.29 10.20
C CYS A 30 0.86 -4.81 8.79
N PHE A 31 1.93 -5.61 8.69
CA PHE A 31 2.31 -6.31 7.46
C PHE A 31 2.70 -7.76 7.79
N THR A 32 2.11 -8.72 7.08
CA THR A 32 2.44 -10.15 7.21
C THR A 32 2.27 -10.88 5.89
N THR A 33 3.15 -11.86 5.66
CA THR A 33 3.14 -12.75 4.49
C THR A 33 2.84 -14.20 4.86
N GLN A 34 2.53 -14.48 6.14
CA GLN A 34 2.45 -15.85 6.67
C GLN A 34 1.00 -16.33 6.84
N SER A 35 0.09 -15.48 7.32
CA SER A 35 -1.34 -15.80 7.42
C SER A 35 -2.19 -14.53 7.57
N ALA A 36 -3.48 -14.63 7.22
CA ALA A 36 -4.43 -13.53 7.40
C ALA A 36 -4.65 -13.16 8.89
N ASP A 37 -4.53 -14.13 9.80
CA ASP A 37 -4.88 -13.98 11.21
C ASP A 37 -3.76 -13.36 12.07
N THR A 38 -2.51 -13.37 11.59
CA THR A 38 -1.34 -12.86 12.34
C THR A 38 -1.36 -11.33 12.54
N CYS A 39 -2.28 -10.64 11.87
CA CYS A 39 -2.43 -9.19 11.92
C CYS A 39 -3.35 -8.70 13.06
N THR A 40 -3.28 -9.35 14.23
CA THR A 40 -4.15 -9.06 15.39
C THR A 40 -3.60 -7.98 16.32
N ALA A 41 -2.28 -7.73 16.29
CA ALA A 41 -1.59 -6.74 17.12
C ALA A 41 -1.24 -5.48 16.30
N ALA A 42 -2.25 -4.87 15.67
CA ALA A 42 -2.01 -3.67 14.88
C ALA A 42 -1.54 -2.52 15.78
N ALA A 43 -0.28 -2.11 15.65
CA ALA A 43 0.22 -0.91 16.28
C ALA A 43 -0.47 0.29 15.62
N ARG A 44 -0.81 1.32 16.40
CA ARG A 44 -1.23 2.58 15.80
C ARG A 44 0.00 3.34 15.33
N VAL A 45 -0.04 3.80 14.09
CA VAL A 45 1.02 4.62 13.49
C VAL A 45 0.52 6.02 13.21
N GLN A 46 1.41 7.01 13.26
CA GLN A 46 1.11 8.35 12.76
C GLN A 46 1.28 8.35 11.25
N CYS A 47 0.29 8.87 10.54
CA CYS A 47 0.38 9.03 9.10
C CYS A 47 1.23 10.26 8.74
N THR A 48 1.82 10.23 7.55
CA THR A 48 2.71 11.29 7.05
C THR A 48 2.26 11.81 5.69
N GLY A 49 2.66 13.04 5.36
CA GLY A 49 2.35 13.69 4.10
C GLY A 49 0.85 13.63 3.76
N GLU A 50 0.53 13.20 2.54
CA GLU A 50 -0.84 13.11 2.03
C GLU A 50 -1.59 11.82 2.42
N HIS A 51 -1.00 10.95 3.26
CA HIS A 51 -1.62 9.67 3.63
C HIS A 51 -2.70 9.84 4.71
N ASN A 52 -3.92 10.17 4.29
CA ASN A 52 -5.05 10.45 5.19
C ASN A 52 -6.16 9.37 5.12
N THR A 53 -5.86 8.20 4.57
CA THR A 53 -6.79 7.07 4.44
C THR A 53 -6.19 5.83 5.09
N CYS A 54 -6.96 5.11 5.91
CA CYS A 54 -6.57 3.79 6.39
C CYS A 54 -7.05 2.73 5.40
N ALA A 55 -6.13 1.90 4.91
CA ALA A 55 -6.50 0.74 4.09
C ALA A 55 -6.10 -0.57 4.76
N SER A 56 -6.90 -1.61 4.50
CA SER A 56 -6.65 -2.99 4.90
C SER A 56 -6.79 -3.86 3.66
N PHE A 57 -5.70 -4.51 3.28
CA PHE A 57 -5.64 -5.52 2.23
C PHE A 57 -5.48 -6.89 2.87
N THR A 58 -6.25 -7.87 2.41
CA THR A 58 -6.00 -9.30 2.70
C THR A 58 -6.24 -10.10 1.43
N GLY A 59 -5.24 -10.86 0.98
CA GLY A 59 -5.39 -11.61 -0.26
C GLY A 59 -4.12 -12.34 -0.68
N THR A 60 -4.21 -13.03 -1.81
CA THR A 60 -3.05 -13.70 -2.41
C THR A 60 -2.41 -12.82 -3.47
N GLY A 61 -1.09 -12.91 -3.57
CA GLY A 61 -0.33 -12.22 -4.60
C GLY A 61 1.01 -12.87 -4.88
N SER A 62 1.65 -12.45 -5.95
CA SER A 62 3.02 -12.87 -6.27
C SER A 62 3.81 -11.68 -6.78
N ARG A 63 5.11 -11.68 -6.49
CA ARG A 63 6.08 -10.80 -7.13
C ARG A 63 6.75 -11.55 -8.28
N PRO A 64 7.28 -10.86 -9.30
CA PRO A 64 7.99 -11.51 -10.40
C PRO A 64 9.09 -12.45 -9.89
N GLY A 65 9.00 -13.73 -10.24
CA GLY A 65 9.96 -14.77 -9.82
C GLY A 65 9.69 -15.43 -8.47
N GLU A 66 8.65 -15.02 -7.74
CA GLU A 66 8.27 -15.59 -6.45
C GLU A 66 7.01 -16.47 -6.56
N ALA A 67 6.87 -17.42 -5.63
CA ALA A 67 5.63 -18.18 -5.48
C ALA A 67 4.48 -17.30 -4.97
N VAL A 68 3.23 -17.73 -5.21
CA VAL A 68 2.07 -17.06 -4.63
C VAL A 68 2.11 -17.15 -3.11
N ALA A 69 1.94 -16.02 -2.44
CA ALA A 69 1.87 -15.91 -1.00
C ALA A 69 0.58 -15.23 -0.56
N GLN A 70 0.17 -15.51 0.69
CA GLN A 70 -0.88 -14.76 1.36
C GLN A 70 -0.28 -13.47 1.93
N TYR A 71 -0.96 -12.35 1.75
CA TYR A 71 -0.58 -11.06 2.28
C TYR A 71 -1.72 -10.48 3.11
N THR A 72 -1.37 -9.89 4.24
CA THR A 72 -2.23 -8.95 4.96
C THR A 72 -1.45 -7.68 5.24
N VAL A 73 -2.04 -6.55 4.86
CA VAL A 73 -1.44 -5.22 4.96
C VAL A 73 -2.47 -4.27 5.53
N ARG A 74 -2.12 -3.54 6.58
CA ARG A 74 -2.88 -2.41 7.12
C ARG A 74 -1.94 -1.22 7.27
N GLY A 75 -2.43 -0.01 7.06
CA GLY A 75 -1.62 1.19 7.26
C GLY A 75 -2.25 2.46 6.71
N CYS A 76 -1.45 3.52 6.68
CA CYS A 76 -1.81 4.80 6.07
C CYS A 76 -1.51 4.79 4.57
N PHE A 77 -2.48 5.21 3.77
CA PHE A 77 -2.38 5.30 2.32
C PHE A 77 -2.92 6.64 1.82
N SER A 78 -2.53 7.02 0.60
CA SER A 78 -3.19 8.11 -0.11
C SER A 78 -4.60 7.68 -0.52
N LYS A 79 -5.47 8.67 -0.75
CA LYS A 79 -6.83 8.41 -1.24
C LYS A 79 -6.85 7.68 -2.58
N ASP A 80 -5.91 8.00 -3.47
CA ASP A 80 -5.83 7.43 -4.82
C ASP A 80 -5.49 5.93 -4.81
N TYR A 81 -4.74 5.47 -3.80
CA TYR A 81 -4.46 4.05 -3.61
C TYR A 81 -5.76 3.24 -3.52
N CYS A 82 -6.78 3.75 -2.84
CA CYS A 82 -8.07 3.08 -2.70
C CYS A 82 -8.94 3.13 -3.96
N GLN A 83 -8.66 4.04 -4.90
CA GLN A 83 -9.42 4.17 -6.15
C GLN A 83 -8.83 3.32 -7.27
N LEU A 84 -7.49 3.29 -7.35
CA LEU A 84 -6.76 2.63 -8.44
C LEU A 84 -6.15 1.29 -8.03
N PHE A 85 -6.11 0.99 -6.73
CA PHE A 85 -5.50 -0.18 -6.10
C PHE A 85 -4.17 -0.63 -6.74
N SER A 86 -3.05 -0.23 -6.14
CA SER A 86 -1.73 -0.58 -6.64
C SER A 86 -0.80 -1.08 -5.54
N LEU A 87 -0.71 -2.40 -5.37
CA LEU A 87 0.37 -3.00 -4.58
C LEU A 87 1.66 -3.00 -5.39
N VAL A 88 2.67 -2.27 -4.91
CA VAL A 88 3.95 -2.11 -5.60
C VAL A 88 4.57 -3.48 -5.92
N ARG A 89 4.79 -3.74 -7.22
CA ARG A 89 5.43 -4.97 -7.75
C ARG A 89 4.72 -6.28 -7.39
N THR A 90 3.49 -6.24 -6.89
CA THR A 90 2.74 -7.44 -6.52
C THR A 90 1.52 -7.57 -7.41
N GLN A 91 1.43 -8.68 -8.14
CA GLN A 91 0.19 -9.05 -8.81
C GLN A 91 -0.73 -9.66 -7.76
N ALA A 92 -1.80 -8.95 -7.41
CA ALA A 92 -2.87 -9.47 -6.56
C ALA A 92 -3.82 -10.36 -7.36
N PHE A 93 -4.27 -11.47 -6.79
CA PHE A 93 -5.18 -12.43 -7.43
C PHE A 93 -6.57 -12.38 -6.80
N ILE A 94 -6.72 -12.95 -5.60
CA ILE A 94 -7.97 -12.96 -4.83
C ILE A 94 -7.72 -12.12 -3.60
N TYR A 95 -8.47 -11.03 -3.44
CA TYR A 95 -8.24 -10.12 -2.34
C TYR A 95 -9.50 -9.39 -1.88
N ASP A 96 -9.48 -9.00 -0.62
CA ASP A 96 -10.36 -8.00 -0.02
C ASP A 96 -9.53 -6.73 0.24
N LEU A 97 -10.06 -5.58 -0.21
CA LEU A 97 -9.49 -4.28 0.05
C LEU A 97 -10.56 -3.41 0.72
N GLN A 98 -10.29 -3.02 1.95
CA GLN A 98 -11.13 -2.09 2.69
C GLN A 98 -10.40 -0.78 2.87
N CYS A 99 -11.10 0.33 2.64
CA CYS A 99 -10.58 1.66 2.86
C CYS A 99 -11.55 2.48 3.71
N SER A 100 -10.99 3.29 4.60
CA SER A 100 -11.76 4.19 5.47
C SER A 100 -10.96 5.47 5.73
N PRO A 101 -11.63 6.60 6.01
CA PRO A 101 -10.93 7.81 6.41
C PRO A 101 -10.05 7.58 7.65
N ALA A 102 -8.84 8.14 7.65
CA ALA A 102 -7.97 8.03 8.81
C ALA A 102 -8.52 8.80 10.02
N LYS A 103 -8.21 8.33 11.22
CA LYS A 103 -8.64 8.98 12.46
C LYS A 103 -7.69 10.13 12.75
N LYS A 104 -8.20 11.25 13.26
CA LYS A 104 -7.32 12.28 13.83
C LYS A 104 -6.66 11.73 15.09
N LEU A 105 -5.39 12.10 15.30
CA LEU A 105 -4.66 11.87 16.53
C LEU A 105 -5.34 12.52 17.74
#